data_AF-A0A7W9XEZ3-F1
#
_entry.id   AF-A0A7W9XEZ3-F1
#
_cell.length_a   1.000
_cell.length_b   1.000
_cell.length_c   1.000
_cell.angle_alpha   90.00
_cell.angle_beta   90.00
_cell.angle_gamma   90.00
#
_symmetry.space_group_name_H-M   'P 1'
#
loop_
_entity.id
_entity.type
_entity.pdbx_description
1 polymer ?
#
loop_
_entity_poly.entity_id
_entity_poly.type
_entity_poly.pdbx_seq_one_letter_code
_entity_poly.pdbx_strand_id
1 'polypeptide(L)'
;MNNAYLVNDARAWLKRKNGPDEVIRIVWDLESKDAELCYNLYTAYDEEPDYMGRILFDVQGFWIYDGETLTINEQEQVAKFIINYEDVL
;
A
#
# COMPACT_ATOMS: atom_id res chain seq x y z
N MET A 1 -17.11 -5.78 12.79
CA MET A 1 -15.72 -5.98 12.36
C MET A 1 -15.05 -4.62 12.49
N ASN A 2 -14.07 -4.50 13.39
CA ASN A 2 -13.28 -3.28 13.56
C ASN A 2 -12.03 -3.42 12.68
N ASN A 3 -12.09 -2.91 11.46
CA ASN A 3 -10.88 -2.74 10.65
C ASN A 3 -10.34 -1.35 11.03
N ALA A 4 -9.22 -1.32 11.75
CA ALA A 4 -8.49 -0.08 11.99
C ALA A 4 -7.81 0.28 10.66
N TYR A 5 -8.48 1.09 9.84
CA TYR A 5 -7.91 1.55 8.58
C TYR A 5 -6.66 2.41 8.84
N LEU A 6 -5.68 2.28 7.96
CA LEU A 6 -4.40 2.97 8.06
C LEU A 6 -4.64 4.49 7.84
N VAL A 7 -4.68 5.27 8.92
CA VAL A 7 -5.39 6.57 8.89
C VAL A 7 -4.67 7.67 8.10
N ASN A 8 -3.37 7.60 7.77
CA ASN A 8 -2.75 8.61 6.89
C ASN A 8 -1.50 8.12 6.14
N ASP A 9 -0.57 7.47 6.85
CA ASP A 9 0.76 7.12 6.34
C ASP A 9 1.31 5.93 7.12
N ALA A 10 1.78 4.90 6.43
CA ALA A 10 2.55 3.84 7.05
C ALA A 10 3.79 3.50 6.24
N ARG A 11 4.77 2.94 6.94
CA ARG A 11 5.96 2.37 6.34
C ARG A 11 5.94 0.86 6.49
N ALA A 12 6.15 0.15 5.39
CA ALA A 12 6.15 -1.30 5.33
C ALA A 12 7.46 -1.82 4.73
N TRP A 13 8.00 -2.89 5.31
CA TRP A 13 9.09 -3.63 4.65
C TRP A 13 8.53 -4.38 3.44
N LEU A 14 9.18 -4.22 2.29
CA LEU A 14 8.86 -4.91 1.05
C LEU A 14 10.04 -5.78 0.64
N LYS A 15 9.80 -7.10 0.50
CA LYS A 15 10.84 -8.02 0.05
C LYS A 15 10.87 -8.04 -1.46
N ARG A 16 11.94 -7.53 -2.06
CA ARG A 16 12.00 -7.34 -3.51
C ARG A 16 12.51 -8.60 -4.18
N LYS A 17 11.81 -9.07 -5.22
CA LYS A 17 12.27 -10.22 -6.00
C LYS A 17 13.49 -9.87 -6.86
N ASN A 18 13.49 -8.67 -7.43
CA ASN A 18 14.48 -8.22 -8.42
C ASN A 18 15.20 -6.94 -7.96
N GLY A 19 15.57 -6.86 -6.68
CA GLY A 19 16.22 -5.69 -6.11
C GLY A 19 16.59 -5.91 -4.64
N PRO A 20 17.23 -4.93 -4.00
CA PRO A 20 17.36 -4.95 -2.56
C PRO A 20 15.96 -4.86 -1.92
N ASP A 21 15.77 -5.55 -0.81
CA ASP A 21 14.62 -5.28 0.06
C ASP A 21 14.60 -3.79 0.43
N GLU A 22 13.41 -3.22 0.52
CA GLU A 22 13.24 -1.79 0.74
C GLU A 22 12.06 -1.50 1.68
N VAL A 23 12.07 -0.32 2.27
CA VAL A 23 10.91 0.21 2.98
C VAL A 23 10.11 1.06 2.02
N ILE A 24 8.84 0.75 1.87
CA ILE A 24 7.90 1.57 1.09
C ILE A 24 7.01 2.38 2.02
N ARG A 25 6.53 3.50 1.50
CA ARG A 25 5.56 4.38 2.14
C ARG A 25 4.19 4.17 1.50
N ILE A 26 3.19 3.94 2.33
CA ILE A 26 1.80 3.68 1.95
C ILE A 26 0.98 4.86 2.44
N VAL A 27 0.32 5.56 1.53
CA VAL A 27 -0.40 6.81 1.82
C VAL A 27 -1.86 6.65 1.40
N TRP A 28 -2.79 6.93 2.31
CA TRP A 28 -4.21 6.93 1.97
C TRP A 28 -4.53 8.15 1.08
N ASP A 29 -5.08 7.87 -0.09
CA ASP A 29 -5.63 8.87 -1.00
C ASP A 29 -7.09 9.17 -0.61
N LEU A 30 -7.28 10.28 0.11
CA LEU A 30 -8.58 10.76 0.56
C LEU A 30 -9.41 11.44 -0.54
N GLU A 31 -8.79 11.77 -1.68
CA GLU A 31 -9.45 12.53 -2.76
C GLU A 31 -9.91 11.63 -3.91
N SER A 32 -9.28 10.47 -4.07
CA SER A 32 -9.64 9.50 -5.11
C SER A 32 -11.09 9.00 -5.00
N LYS A 33 -11.75 8.90 -6.16
CA LYS A 33 -13.10 8.32 -6.30
C LYS A 33 -13.09 7.01 -7.07
N ASP A 34 -11.91 6.47 -7.34
CA ASP A 34 -11.72 5.29 -8.18
C ASP A 34 -12.09 4.00 -7.42
N ALA A 35 -12.11 4.03 -6.08
CA ALA A 35 -12.38 2.89 -5.21
C ALA A 35 -12.90 3.34 -3.84
N GLU A 36 -13.30 2.39 -2.98
CA GLU A 36 -13.73 2.69 -1.60
C GLU A 36 -12.54 3.13 -0.74
N LEU A 37 -11.40 2.43 -0.87
CA LEU A 37 -10.13 2.85 -0.29
C LEU A 37 -9.06 2.81 -1.38
N CYS A 38 -8.23 3.84 -1.42
CA CYS A 38 -7.14 3.97 -2.37
C CYS A 38 -5.85 4.28 -1.61
N TYR A 39 -4.84 3.42 -1.72
CA TYR A 39 -3.54 3.62 -1.08
C TYR A 39 -2.45 3.76 -2.12
N ASN A 40 -1.85 4.94 -2.20
CA ASN A 40 -0.70 5.21 -3.06
C ASN A 40 0.58 4.67 -2.43
N LEU A 41 1.44 4.09 -3.26
CA LEU A 41 2.70 3.47 -2.84
C LEU A 41 3.89 4.27 -3.36
N TYR A 42 4.85 4.52 -2.48
CA TYR A 42 6.07 5.26 -2.80
C TYR A 42 7.31 4.63 -2.17
N THR A 43 8.49 4.95 -2.67
CA THR A 43 9.74 4.73 -1.91
C THR A 43 9.73 5.59 -0.64
N ALA A 44 10.28 5.10 0.48
CA ALA A 44 10.04 5.73 1.78
C ALA A 44 10.99 6.86 2.19
N TYR A 45 12.19 6.91 1.62
CA TYR A 45 13.29 7.73 2.15
C TYR A 45 14.01 8.61 1.12
N ASP A 46 13.59 8.56 -0.15
CA ASP A 46 14.14 9.43 -1.17
C ASP A 46 13.63 10.87 -0.98
N GLU A 47 14.47 11.86 -1.32
CA GLU A 47 14.07 13.27 -1.31
C GLU A 47 12.90 13.52 -2.27
N GLU A 48 12.89 12.81 -3.40
CA GLU A 48 11.81 12.73 -4.35
C GLU A 48 11.32 11.27 -4.42
N PRO A 49 10.24 10.91 -3.70
CA PRO A 49 9.76 9.53 -3.65
C PRO A 49 9.25 9.03 -5.01
N ASP A 50 9.75 7.88 -5.46
CA ASP A 50 9.28 7.25 -6.69
C ASP A 50 7.89 6.64 -6.47
N TYR A 51 6.95 6.95 -7.36
CA TYR A 51 5.62 6.36 -7.34
C TYR A 51 5.66 4.92 -7.84
N MET A 52 5.14 4.00 -7.03
CA MET A 52 5.17 2.56 -7.28
C MET A 52 3.80 2.01 -7.70
N GLY A 53 2.79 2.86 -7.92
CA GLY A 53 1.41 2.44 -8.14
C GLY A 53 0.54 2.55 -6.89
N ARG A 54 -0.64 1.94 -6.93
CA ARG A 54 -1.62 2.02 -5.82
C ARG A 54 -2.38 0.73 -5.60
N ILE A 55 -2.82 0.51 -4.37
CA ILE A 55 -3.74 -0.59 -4.01
C ILE A 55 -5.13 -0.01 -3.84
N LEU A 56 -6.09 -0.55 -4.58
CA LEU A 56 -7.48 -0.15 -4.58
C LEU A 56 -8.31 -1.24 -3.91
N PHE A 57 -9.14 -0.89 -2.94
CA PHE A 57 -10.08 -1.80 -2.30
C PHE A 57 -11.52 -1.45 -2.67
N ASP A 58 -12.33 -2.47 -2.92
CA ASP A 58 -13.78 -2.32 -3.03
C ASP A 58 -14.46 -2.38 -1.65
N VAL A 59 -15.78 -2.17 -1.64
CA VAL A 59 -16.61 -2.20 -0.43
C VAL A 59 -16.66 -3.56 0.27
N GLN A 60 -16.24 -4.63 -0.40
CA GLN A 60 -16.17 -5.99 0.15
C GLN A 60 -14.76 -6.32 0.67
N GLY A 61 -13.78 -5.44 0.47
CA GLY A 61 -12.39 -5.64 0.84
C GLY A 61 -11.58 -6.46 -0.18
N PHE A 62 -12.12 -6.72 -1.37
CA PHE A 62 -11.31 -7.21 -2.48
C PHE A 62 -10.41 -6.10 -2.97
N TRP A 63 -9.20 -6.46 -3.42
CA TRP A 63 -8.20 -5.48 -3.83
C TRP A 63 -7.61 -5.78 -5.19
N ILE A 64 -7.18 -4.72 -5.87
CA ILE A 64 -6.34 -4.77 -7.06
C ILE A 64 -5.14 -3.86 -6.88
N TYR A 65 -4.06 -4.19 -7.58
CA TYR A 65 -2.92 -3.30 -7.75
C TYR A 65 -3.02 -2.62 -9.12
N ASP A 66 -2.97 -1.29 -9.10
CA ASP A 66 -2.94 -0.43 -10.28
C ASP A 66 -1.53 0.17 -10.40
N GLY A 67 -0.67 -0.51 -11.15
CA GLY A 67 0.72 -0.16 -11.38
C GLY A 67 1.49 -1.28 -12.10
N GLU A 68 2.77 -1.04 -12.40
CA GLU A 68 3.59 -1.95 -13.22
C GLU A 68 4.89 -2.41 -12.53
N THR A 69 5.21 -1.84 -11.36
CA THR A 69 6.53 -1.97 -10.71
C THR A 69 6.62 -3.15 -9.73
N LEU A 70 5.49 -3.58 -9.18
CA LEU A 70 5.43 -4.67 -8.21
C LEU A 70 5.09 -6.00 -8.88
N THR A 71 5.82 -7.04 -8.51
CA THR A 71 5.47 -8.43 -8.82
C THR A 71 4.26 -8.88 -7.99
N ILE A 72 3.58 -9.96 -8.41
CA ILE A 72 2.39 -10.49 -7.70
C ILE A 72 2.68 -10.75 -6.21
N ASN A 73 3.84 -11.33 -5.88
CA ASN A 73 4.18 -11.63 -4.49
C ASN A 73 4.40 -10.36 -3.64
N GLU A 74 4.97 -9.32 -4.24
CA GLU A 74 5.14 -8.01 -3.59
C GLU A 74 3.79 -7.32 -3.39
N GLN A 75 2.92 -7.36 -4.40
CA GLN A 75 1.54 -6.84 -4.30
C GLN A 75 0.79 -7.51 -3.15
N GLU A 76 0.84 -8.84 -3.06
CA GLU A 76 0.23 -9.58 -1.97
C GLU A 76 0.79 -9.20 -0.60
N GLN A 77 2.10 -8.97 -0.48
CA GLN A 77 2.73 -8.57 0.77
C GLN A 77 2.20 -7.20 1.23
N VAL A 78 2.12 -6.23 0.32
CA VAL A 78 1.61 -4.88 0.63
C VAL A 78 0.13 -4.94 1.01
N ALA A 79 -0.69 -5.64 0.22
CA ALA A 79 -2.11 -5.77 0.52
C ALA A 79 -2.35 -6.45 1.88
N LYS A 80 -1.61 -7.53 2.19
CA LYS A 80 -1.66 -8.19 3.51
C LYS A 80 -1.25 -7.24 4.63
N PHE A 81 -0.24 -6.40 4.41
CA PHE A 81 0.17 -5.40 5.39
C PHE A 81 -0.98 -4.41 5.67
N ILE A 82 -1.60 -3.84 4.63
CA ILE A 82 -2.71 -2.88 4.76
C ILE A 82 -3.91 -3.51 5.47
N ILE A 83 -4.30 -4.73 5.09
CA ILE A 83 -5.47 -5.43 5.64
C ILE A 83 -5.30 -5.74 7.13
N ASN A 84 -4.09 -6.12 7.54
CA ASN A 84 -3.80 -6.52 8.92
C ASN A 84 -3.21 -5.40 9.76
N TYR A 85 -3.18 -4.17 9.23
CA TYR A 85 -2.67 -3.05 9.98
C TYR A 85 -3.67 -2.74 11.11
N GLU A 86 -3.23 -2.92 12.35
CA GLU A 86 -3.96 -2.45 13.53
C GLU A 86 -3.20 -1.24 14.09
N ASP A 87 -3.86 -0.08 14.14
CA ASP A 87 -3.32 1.06 14.88
C ASP A 87 -3.20 0.66 16.36
N VAL A 88 -1.96 0.48 16.83
CA VAL A 88 -1.69 0.32 18.26
C VAL A 88 -1.77 1.71 18.88
N LEU A 89 -2.96 2.06 19.39
CA LEU A 89 -3.22 3.24 20.22
C LEU A 89 -2.58 3.11 21.61
#